data_AF-A0A1F7IKM9-F1
#
_entry.id   AF-A0A1F7IKM9-F1
#
_cell.length_a   1.000
_cell.length_b   1.000
_cell.length_c   1.000
_cell.angle_alpha   90.00
_cell.angle_beta   90.00
_cell.angle_gamma   90.00
#
_symmetry.space_group_name_H-M   'P 1'
#
loop_
_entity.id
_entity.type
_entity.pdbx_description
1 polymer ?
#
loop_
_entity_poly.entity_id
_entity_poly.type
_entity_poly.pdbx_seq_one_letter_code
_entity_poly.pdbx_strand_id
1 'polypeptide(L)'
;MQLLPFKNLSFSSVPNLTGVYLFKKGDKPLYIGKAISLRARIRSHLENAKLDPKEALIIKNCDKIGYQITDSEFKALLLESSLIQKYHPKYNSRWKDDKSYLYIKITSKADFPKVLSTRRENDRKSLYFGPFPSKKDVEDILGSIRKIFPFCQQKIISQRSCFYAKIGLCKPCPNQIISLSDKKTRIILKRQYRNNIKQVIRILQGDVLLVLQNSFKILKNLTKNQQYEQALLLRNKIQRFERLIYQTHFSADISTHFNRSSEALDNLLNTLKVYFRRLEKLHRIECYDISNLFQKDATASMIVFINGLPDKSQYKRFRIKSHTAKSDLEMLEEVFLRRFKQNWDKPDLIVVDGGTPQVLKVKTLLAKTTEEMAVLGGNRTWNPKLIGIAKQPDRIVISATDKLVTLRPSPHDLGFNLIRSLRDEAHRFARKYHLLLRTKRMML
;
A
#
# COMPACT_ATOMS: atom_id res chain seq x y z
N MET A 1 19.27 5.60 -0.44
CA MET A 1 19.07 5.43 1.03
C MET A 1 19.46 6.74 1.69
N GLN A 2 18.61 7.31 2.56
CA GLN A 2 18.95 8.54 3.29
C GLN A 2 19.77 8.16 4.54
N LEU A 3 20.74 9.01 4.92
CA LEU A 3 21.62 8.81 6.05
C LEU A 3 21.55 10.03 6.97
N LEU A 4 21.49 9.79 8.28
CA LEU A 4 21.46 10.81 9.32
C LEU A 4 22.56 10.50 10.36
N PRO A 5 23.28 11.52 10.86
CA PRO A 5 24.22 11.34 11.95
C PRO A 5 23.49 10.92 13.23
N PHE A 6 24.05 9.98 13.98
CA PHE A 6 23.40 9.43 15.17
C PHE A 6 23.49 10.36 16.38
N LYS A 7 24.66 10.96 16.62
CA LYS A 7 24.94 11.79 17.82
C LYS A 7 24.04 13.03 17.94
N ASN A 8 23.46 13.52 16.83
CA ASN A 8 22.57 14.69 16.78
C ASN A 8 21.23 14.37 16.09
N LEU A 9 20.72 13.14 16.24
CA LEU A 9 19.52 12.72 15.53
C LEU A 9 18.29 13.48 16.04
N SER A 10 17.80 14.42 15.24
CA SER A 10 16.47 15.01 15.47
C SER A 10 15.39 14.05 14.98
N PHE A 11 14.55 13.52 15.88
CA PHE A 11 13.49 12.57 15.50
C PHE A 11 12.44 13.14 14.54
N SER A 12 12.30 14.46 14.46
CA SER A 12 11.46 15.11 13.46
C SER A 12 11.96 14.87 12.03
N SER A 13 13.28 14.71 11.86
CA SER A 13 13.91 14.42 10.56
C SER A 13 13.65 13.00 10.06
N VAL A 14 13.28 12.07 10.95
CA VAL A 14 12.89 10.71 10.56
C VAL A 14 11.40 10.71 10.18
N PRO A 15 11.02 10.20 9.01
CA PRO A 15 9.62 10.18 8.57
C PRO A 15 8.77 9.21 9.41
N ASN A 16 7.51 9.57 9.65
CA ASN A 16 6.50 8.66 10.19
C ASN A 16 5.86 7.82 9.08
N LEU A 17 6.68 7.08 8.34
CA LEU A 17 6.28 6.29 7.17
C LEU A 17 6.83 4.86 7.27
N THR A 18 6.21 3.94 6.53
CA THR A 18 6.66 2.55 6.39
C THR A 18 8.00 2.49 5.65
N GLY A 19 8.88 1.60 6.08
CA GLY A 19 10.15 1.40 5.40
C GLY A 19 11.10 0.47 6.13
N VAL A 20 12.36 0.52 5.70
CA VAL A 20 13.48 -0.20 6.32
C VAL A 20 14.43 0.83 6.91
N TYR A 21 14.90 0.59 8.13
CA TYR A 21 15.93 1.38 8.80
C TYR A 21 17.17 0.52 9.03
N LEU A 22 18.31 1.21 9.19
CA LEU A 22 19.61 0.62 9.39
C LEU A 22 20.34 1.41 10.49
N PHE A 23 20.92 0.71 11.45
CA PHE A 23 21.95 1.26 12.33
C PHE A 23 23.31 0.92 11.73
N LYS A 24 24.18 1.92 11.53
CA LYS A 24 25.49 1.76 10.88
C LYS A 24 26.64 2.15 11.81
N LYS A 25 27.81 1.59 11.54
CA LYS A 25 29.12 2.06 12.00
C LYS A 25 30.00 2.34 10.78
N GLY A 26 30.27 3.60 10.50
CA GLY A 26 30.82 4.07 9.23
C GLY A 26 29.91 3.64 8.08
N ASP A 27 30.44 2.85 7.15
CA ASP A 27 29.66 2.31 6.03
C ASP A 27 29.06 0.93 6.26
N LYS A 28 29.42 0.26 7.36
CA LYS A 28 28.95 -1.10 7.66
C LYS A 28 27.63 -1.07 8.43
N PRO A 29 26.54 -1.70 7.94
CA PRO A 29 25.32 -1.84 8.71
C PRO A 29 25.50 -2.86 9.83
N LEU A 30 25.17 -2.44 11.05
CA LEU A 30 25.19 -3.25 12.27
C LEU A 30 23.89 -4.03 12.45
N TYR A 31 22.77 -3.36 12.17
CA TYR A 31 21.42 -3.89 12.30
C TYR A 31 20.53 -3.30 11.21
N ILE A 32 19.62 -4.12 10.70
CA ILE A 32 18.62 -3.76 9.69
C ILE A 32 17.27 -4.26 10.16
N GLY A 33 16.23 -3.43 10.04
CA GLY A 33 14.88 -3.79 10.43
C GLY A 33 13.79 -3.11 9.60
N LYS A 34 12.63 -3.74 9.45
CA LYS A 34 11.41 -3.14 8.89
C LYS A 34 10.58 -2.42 9.94
N ALA A 35 9.84 -1.38 9.53
CA ALA A 35 8.93 -0.66 10.39
C ALA A 35 7.70 -0.17 9.62
N ILE A 36 6.52 -0.21 10.27
CA ILE A 36 5.32 0.51 9.81
C ILE A 36 5.50 2.02 10.01
N SER A 37 6.20 2.41 11.07
CA SER A 37 6.63 3.78 11.32
C SER A 37 8.12 3.78 11.64
N LEU A 38 8.93 4.30 10.72
CA LEU A 38 10.37 4.45 10.91
C LEU A 38 10.69 5.26 12.18
N ARG A 39 10.01 6.40 12.37
CA ARG A 39 10.19 7.25 13.55
C ARG A 39 9.87 6.53 14.85
N ALA A 40 8.69 5.91 14.96
CA ALA A 40 8.29 5.22 16.19
C ALA A 40 9.21 4.04 16.49
N ARG A 41 9.62 3.30 15.45
CA ARG A 41 10.50 2.14 15.62
C ARG A 41 11.89 2.53 16.08
N ILE A 42 12.51 3.54 15.46
CA ILE A 42 13.83 4.03 15.87
C ILE A 42 13.80 4.57 17.31
N ARG A 43 12.72 5.27 17.69
CA ARG A 43 12.53 5.73 19.08
C ARG A 43 12.44 4.56 20.05
N SER A 44 11.68 3.53 19.70
CA SER A 44 11.56 2.30 20.52
C SER A 44 12.91 1.61 20.72
N HIS A 45 13.78 1.55 19.70
CA HIS A 45 15.14 1.01 19.86
C HIS A 45 15.95 1.77 20.92
N LEU A 46 15.83 3.10 20.97
CA LEU A 46 16.53 3.94 21.95
C LEU A 46 15.96 3.83 23.36
N GLU A 47 14.64 3.71 23.48
CA GLU A 47 13.98 3.48 24.78
C GLU A 47 14.32 2.07 25.29
N ASN A 48 14.26 1.06 24.43
CA ASN A 48 14.60 -0.33 24.79
C ASN A 48 16.09 -0.51 25.08
N ALA A 49 16.99 0.29 24.51
CA ALA A 49 18.42 0.25 24.81
C ALA A 49 18.75 0.54 26.29
N LYS A 50 17.80 1.09 27.06
CA LYS A 50 17.93 1.26 28.52
C LYS A 50 17.69 -0.03 29.30
N LEU A 51 16.98 -0.99 28.71
CA LEU A 51 16.46 -2.20 29.37
C LEU A 51 17.03 -3.50 28.76
N ASP A 52 17.24 -3.52 27.44
CA ASP A 52 17.72 -4.68 26.69
C ASP A 52 19.21 -4.51 26.34
N PRO A 53 20.10 -5.40 26.86
CA PRO A 53 21.54 -5.39 26.54
C PRO A 53 21.85 -5.48 25.03
N LYS A 54 21.00 -6.16 24.25
CA LYS A 54 21.16 -6.27 22.79
C LYS A 54 20.99 -4.91 22.14
N GLU A 55 19.91 -4.22 22.47
CA GLU A 55 19.59 -2.90 21.94
C GLU A 55 20.64 -1.88 22.38
N ALA A 56 21.07 -1.94 23.65
CA ALA A 56 22.16 -1.13 24.17
C ALA A 56 23.45 -1.26 23.33
N LEU A 57 23.81 -2.49 22.94
CA LEU A 57 24.99 -2.75 22.11
C LEU A 57 24.86 -2.23 20.68
N ILE A 58 23.66 -2.31 20.07
CA ILE A 58 23.40 -1.77 18.73
C ILE A 58 23.59 -0.25 18.76
N ILE A 59 22.92 0.40 19.71
CA ILE A 59 22.93 1.85 19.89
C ILE A 59 24.34 2.38 20.22
N LYS A 60 25.04 1.75 21.18
CA LYS A 60 26.39 2.15 21.61
C LYS A 60 27.41 2.13 20.47
N ASN A 61 27.27 1.19 19.53
CA ASN A 61 28.22 1.02 18.42
C ASN A 61 27.80 1.75 17.14
N CYS A 62 26.63 2.39 17.14
CA CYS A 62 26.07 3.08 15.98
C CYS A 62 26.58 4.53 15.90
N ASP A 63 26.95 4.98 14.70
CA ASP A 63 27.32 6.37 14.40
C ASP A 63 26.38 7.05 13.39
N LYS A 64 25.63 6.28 12.59
CA LYS A 64 24.69 6.78 11.59
C LYS A 64 23.44 5.93 11.52
N ILE A 65 22.28 6.57 11.32
CA ILE A 65 21.02 5.90 10.97
C ILE A 65 20.77 6.06 9.47
N GLY A 66 20.54 4.95 8.79
CA GLY A 66 20.01 4.94 7.44
C GLY A 66 18.53 4.59 7.42
N TYR A 67 17.79 5.10 6.44
CA TYR A 67 16.47 4.57 6.14
C TYR A 67 16.11 4.65 4.66
N GLN A 68 15.15 3.81 4.28
CA GLN A 68 14.53 3.78 2.98
C GLN A 68 13.02 3.59 3.15
N ILE A 69 12.26 4.57 2.70
CA ILE A 69 10.79 4.54 2.72
C ILE A 69 10.30 3.55 1.67
N THR A 70 9.26 2.78 2.01
CA THR A 70 8.53 1.93 1.08
C THR A 70 7.06 2.34 1.04
N ASP A 71 6.39 2.03 -0.07
CA ASP A 71 4.96 2.28 -0.27
C ASP A 71 4.06 1.21 0.36
N SER A 72 4.64 0.14 0.92
CA SER A 72 3.91 -0.87 1.69
C SER A 72 4.80 -1.67 2.64
N GLU A 73 4.15 -2.37 3.59
CA GLU A 73 4.83 -3.29 4.51
C GLU A 73 5.43 -4.48 3.75
N PHE A 74 4.70 -5.04 2.77
CA PHE A 74 5.20 -6.13 1.94
C PHE A 74 6.55 -5.78 1.28
N LYS A 75 6.66 -4.57 0.71
CA LYS A 75 7.92 -4.10 0.12
C LYS A 75 9.00 -3.83 1.17
N ALA A 76 8.65 -3.31 2.35
CA ALA A 76 9.60 -3.16 3.44
C ALA A 76 10.16 -4.52 3.88
N LEU A 77 9.32 -5.55 3.95
CA LEU A 77 9.73 -6.91 4.29
C LEU A 77 10.68 -7.52 3.25
N LEU A 78 10.36 -7.40 1.96
CA LEU A 78 11.26 -7.87 0.89
C LEU A 78 12.58 -7.09 0.87
N LEU A 79 12.52 -5.77 1.06
CA LEU A 79 13.70 -4.92 1.10
C LEU A 79 14.59 -5.26 2.30
N GLU A 80 14.03 -5.38 3.50
CA GLU A 80 14.73 -5.79 4.71
C GLU A 80 15.46 -7.12 4.49
N SER A 81 14.74 -8.12 4.02
CA SER A 81 15.25 -9.45 3.69
C SER A 81 16.45 -9.37 2.72
N SER A 82 16.31 -8.64 1.61
CA SER A 82 17.39 -8.46 0.64
C SER A 82 18.61 -7.72 1.20
N LEU A 83 18.41 -6.73 2.07
CA LEU A 83 19.50 -5.97 2.68
C LEU A 83 20.23 -6.79 3.75
N ILE A 84 19.50 -7.58 4.55
CA ILE A 84 20.09 -8.52 5.50
C ILE A 84 20.91 -9.58 4.76
N GLN A 85 20.40 -10.12 3.65
CA GLN A 85 21.14 -11.08 2.82
C GLN A 85 22.37 -10.45 2.19
N LYS A 86 22.29 -9.20 1.74
CA LYS A 86 23.43 -8.50 1.11
C LYS A 86 24.55 -8.18 2.10
N TYR A 87 24.20 -7.70 3.30
CA TYR A 87 25.18 -7.13 4.22
C TYR A 87 25.51 -8.00 5.43
N HIS A 88 24.74 -9.06 5.68
CA HIS A 88 24.88 -9.95 6.83
C HIS A 88 25.20 -9.21 8.15
N PRO A 89 24.32 -8.30 8.63
CA PRO A 89 24.63 -7.45 9.77
C PRO A 89 24.92 -8.25 11.03
N LYS A 90 25.88 -7.78 11.83
CA LYS A 90 26.36 -8.46 13.04
C LYS A 90 25.21 -8.79 14.01
N TYR A 91 24.31 -7.85 14.26
CA TYR A 91 23.26 -8.02 15.27
C TYR A 91 22.01 -8.74 14.73
N ASN A 92 21.78 -8.78 13.42
CA ASN A 92 20.80 -9.67 12.81
C ASN A 92 21.27 -11.15 12.84
N SER A 93 22.59 -11.38 12.89
CA SER A 93 23.18 -12.73 12.83
C SER A 93 23.46 -13.35 14.20
N ARG A 94 23.94 -12.54 15.18
CA ARG A 94 24.40 -13.00 16.50
C ARG A 94 23.28 -13.33 17.48
N TRP A 95 22.11 -12.72 17.31
CA TRP A 95 20.98 -12.82 18.25
C TRP A 95 19.80 -13.52 17.58
N LYS A 96 20.07 -14.66 16.96
CA LYS A 96 19.06 -15.58 16.47
C LYS A 96 18.50 -16.30 17.69
N ASP A 97 17.28 -15.99 18.10
CA ASP A 97 16.51 -16.94 18.89
C ASP A 97 16.44 -18.28 18.12
N ASP A 98 16.23 -19.40 18.80
CA ASP A 98 16.17 -20.76 18.23
C ASP A 98 15.17 -20.97 17.06
N LYS A 99 14.44 -19.92 16.66
CA LYS A 99 13.64 -19.84 15.44
C LYS A 99 14.52 -19.52 14.23
N SER A 100 14.96 -20.57 13.56
CA SER A 100 15.75 -20.49 12.32
C SER A 100 15.00 -19.74 11.20
N TYR A 101 15.60 -18.68 10.66
CA TYR A 101 15.12 -17.93 9.50
C TYR A 101 14.66 -18.86 8.36
N LEU A 102 13.56 -18.50 7.72
CA LEU A 102 13.10 -19.20 6.52
C LEU A 102 13.55 -18.49 5.25
N TYR A 103 13.80 -19.29 4.24
CA TYR A 103 14.09 -18.87 2.88
C TYR A 103 13.05 -19.47 1.95
N ILE A 104 12.61 -18.69 0.97
CA ILE A 104 11.89 -19.17 -0.19
C ILE A 104 12.92 -19.61 -1.22
N LYS A 105 12.97 -20.91 -1.50
CA LYS A 105 13.83 -21.54 -2.49
C LYS A 105 13.08 -21.75 -3.80
N ILE A 106 13.63 -21.25 -4.90
CA ILE A 106 13.16 -21.56 -6.25
C ILE A 106 14.20 -22.42 -6.96
N THR A 107 13.85 -23.67 -7.26
CA THR A 107 14.80 -24.64 -7.81
C THR A 107 15.29 -24.24 -9.20
N SER A 108 16.60 -24.13 -9.37
CA SER A 108 17.23 -23.81 -10.67
C SER A 108 17.24 -25.00 -11.63
N LYS A 109 17.33 -24.73 -12.94
CA LYS A 109 17.62 -25.71 -14.01
C LYS A 109 16.62 -26.86 -14.17
N ALA A 110 15.53 -26.88 -13.41
CA ALA A 110 14.45 -27.84 -13.60
C ALA A 110 13.55 -27.47 -14.78
N ASP A 111 12.97 -28.48 -15.41
CA ASP A 111 11.90 -28.31 -16.38
C ASP A 111 10.67 -27.62 -15.79
N PHE A 112 10.40 -27.93 -14.53
CA PHE A 112 9.38 -27.31 -13.71
C PHE A 112 10.01 -26.78 -12.41
N PRO A 113 10.50 -25.52 -12.39
CA PRO A 113 11.01 -24.91 -11.17
C PRO A 113 9.95 -24.93 -10.06
N LYS A 114 10.34 -25.34 -8.86
CA LYS A 114 9.48 -25.48 -7.68
C LYS A 114 9.76 -24.34 -6.72
N VAL A 115 8.73 -23.85 -6.04
CA VAL A 115 8.84 -22.80 -5.02
C VAL A 115 8.63 -23.44 -3.65
N LEU A 116 9.70 -23.59 -2.88
CA LEU A 116 9.74 -24.32 -1.62
C LEU A 116 10.15 -23.39 -0.47
N SER A 117 9.87 -23.77 0.77
CA SER A 117 10.43 -23.13 1.95
C SER A 117 11.55 -24.00 2.55
N THR A 118 12.63 -23.38 3.00
CA THR A 118 13.79 -24.06 3.61
C THR A 118 14.41 -23.19 4.71
N ARG A 119 15.10 -23.81 5.66
CA ARG A 119 15.83 -23.10 6.73
C ARG A 119 17.31 -22.87 6.40
N ARG A 120 17.81 -23.46 5.33
CA ARG A 120 19.22 -23.38 4.91
C ARG A 120 19.35 -23.20 3.40
N GLU A 121 20.31 -22.38 3.01
CA GLU A 121 20.82 -22.28 1.64
C GLU A 121 21.76 -23.48 1.39
N ASN A 122 21.21 -24.56 0.84
CA ASN A 122 21.86 -25.87 0.85
C ASN A 122 22.43 -26.34 -0.50
N ASP A 123 22.15 -25.66 -1.61
CA ASP A 123 22.60 -26.14 -2.92
C ASP A 123 23.36 -25.11 -3.78
N ARG A 124 23.40 -23.82 -3.38
CA ARG A 124 24.01 -22.68 -4.11
C ARG A 124 23.64 -22.55 -5.60
N LYS A 125 22.74 -23.38 -6.12
CA LYS A 125 22.31 -23.44 -7.52
C LYS A 125 20.93 -22.79 -7.66
N SER A 126 20.06 -23.06 -6.69
CA SER A 126 18.71 -22.51 -6.62
C SER A 126 18.73 -21.02 -6.25
N LEU A 127 17.64 -20.33 -6.58
CA LEU A 127 17.43 -18.95 -6.11
C LEU A 127 16.87 -19.01 -4.69
N TYR A 128 17.43 -18.20 -3.79
CA TYR A 128 16.99 -18.09 -2.41
C TYR A 128 16.58 -16.65 -2.12
N PHE A 129 15.36 -16.49 -1.59
CA PHE A 129 14.82 -15.21 -1.12
C PHE A 129 14.61 -15.33 0.39
N GLY A 130 15.10 -14.36 1.14
CA GLY A 130 15.20 -14.46 2.59
C GLY A 130 16.43 -13.72 3.08
N PRO A 131 16.69 -13.70 4.39
CA PRO A 131 15.97 -14.45 5.42
C PRO A 131 14.65 -13.79 5.84
N PHE A 132 13.60 -14.61 6.04
CA PHE A 132 12.32 -14.19 6.61
C PHE A 132 12.23 -14.59 8.09
N PRO A 133 11.86 -13.66 8.99
CA PRO A 133 11.86 -13.91 10.44
C PRO A 133 10.76 -14.86 10.90
N SER A 134 9.66 -14.95 10.15
CA SER A 134 8.45 -15.67 10.55
C SER A 134 8.05 -16.69 9.49
N LYS A 135 7.77 -17.92 9.92
CA LYS A 135 7.22 -18.98 9.04
C LYS A 135 5.87 -18.56 8.48
N LYS A 136 5.04 -17.92 9.31
CA LYS A 136 3.72 -17.42 8.91
C LYS A 136 3.84 -16.41 7.78
N ASP A 137 4.80 -15.47 7.86
CA ASP A 137 5.01 -14.47 6.81
C ASP A 137 5.34 -15.14 5.46
N VAL A 138 6.17 -16.19 5.48
CA VAL A 138 6.49 -16.95 4.26
C VAL A 138 5.26 -17.67 3.71
N GLU A 139 4.45 -18.30 4.57
CA GLU A 139 3.22 -19.00 4.16
C GLU A 139 2.19 -18.03 3.59
N ASP A 140 2.01 -16.87 4.22
CA ASP A 140 1.08 -15.82 3.79
C ASP A 140 1.51 -15.19 2.45
N ILE A 141 2.81 -14.89 2.29
CA ILE A 141 3.39 -14.42 1.03
C ILE A 141 3.19 -15.46 -0.07
N LEU A 142 3.60 -16.70 0.16
CA LEU A 142 3.53 -17.75 -0.86
C LEU A 142 2.07 -18.09 -1.21
N GLY A 143 1.17 -18.10 -0.23
CA GLY A 143 -0.26 -18.32 -0.44
C GLY A 143 -0.88 -17.21 -1.29
N SER A 144 -0.56 -15.95 -0.99
CA SER A 144 -1.05 -14.80 -1.75
C SER A 144 -0.49 -14.76 -3.17
N ILE A 145 0.82 -14.97 -3.34
CA ILE A 145 1.46 -15.05 -4.65
C ILE A 145 0.86 -16.20 -5.47
N ARG A 146 0.62 -17.38 -4.88
CA ARG A 146 0.07 -18.54 -5.58
C ARG A 146 -1.32 -18.30 -6.16
N LYS A 147 -2.17 -17.55 -5.45
CA LYS A 147 -3.51 -17.15 -5.92
C LYS A 147 -3.45 -16.24 -7.15
N ILE A 148 -2.30 -15.61 -7.41
CA ILE A 148 -2.06 -14.70 -8.52
C ILE A 148 -1.29 -15.43 -9.63
N PHE A 149 -0.15 -16.02 -9.31
CA PHE A 149 0.71 -16.79 -10.20
C PHE A 149 0.84 -18.22 -9.67
N PRO A 150 0.02 -19.17 -10.14
CA PRO A 150 0.05 -20.54 -9.66
C PRO A 150 1.41 -21.21 -9.89
N PHE A 151 1.87 -21.97 -8.91
CA PHE A 151 3.16 -22.68 -8.94
C PHE A 151 3.09 -24.01 -8.16
N CYS A 152 4.02 -24.92 -8.46
CA CYS A 152 4.10 -26.22 -7.79
C CYS A 152 5.00 -26.17 -6.55
N GLN A 153 4.53 -26.85 -5.50
CA GLN A 153 5.23 -27.03 -4.22
C GLN A 153 5.59 -28.49 -3.92
N GLN A 154 5.16 -29.44 -4.77
CA GLN A 154 5.44 -30.84 -4.52
C GLN A 154 6.93 -31.15 -4.71
N LYS A 155 7.49 -31.88 -3.74
CA LYS A 155 8.88 -32.35 -3.78
C LYS A 155 9.10 -33.30 -4.95
N ILE A 156 8.16 -34.21 -5.22
CA ILE A 156 8.23 -35.20 -6.30
C ILE A 156 7.12 -34.89 -7.31
N ILE A 157 7.47 -34.92 -8.59
CA ILE A 157 6.50 -34.79 -9.68
C ILE A 157 6.03 -36.21 -10.01
N SER A 158 4.73 -36.44 -10.01
CA SER A 158 4.11 -37.72 -10.36
C SER A 158 3.14 -37.56 -11.52
N GLN A 159 2.56 -38.65 -12.02
CA GLN A 159 1.52 -38.58 -13.06
C GLN A 159 0.13 -38.23 -12.52
N ARG A 160 -0.06 -38.17 -11.18
CA ARG A 160 -1.34 -37.82 -10.56
C ARG A 160 -1.43 -36.32 -10.33
N SER A 161 -2.58 -35.72 -10.60
CA SER A 161 -2.83 -34.30 -10.35
C SER A 161 -2.60 -33.95 -8.87
N CYS A 162 -1.84 -32.88 -8.61
CA CYS A 162 -1.53 -32.44 -7.24
C CYS A 162 -2.74 -31.76 -6.56
N PHE A 163 -2.75 -31.73 -5.24
CA PHE A 163 -3.82 -31.06 -4.47
C PHE A 163 -4.08 -29.63 -4.95
N TYR A 164 -3.01 -28.83 -5.08
CA TYR A 164 -3.13 -27.45 -5.55
C TYR A 164 -3.64 -27.33 -6.98
N ALA A 165 -3.45 -28.33 -7.84
CA ALA A 165 -4.00 -28.32 -9.19
C ALA A 165 -5.53 -28.51 -9.15
N LYS A 166 -6.03 -29.39 -8.29
CA LYS A 166 -7.48 -29.63 -8.11
C LYS A 166 -8.22 -28.36 -7.67
N ILE A 167 -7.61 -27.54 -6.81
CA ILE A 167 -8.17 -26.26 -6.34
C ILE A 167 -7.70 -25.04 -7.16
N GLY A 168 -7.10 -25.24 -8.33
CA GLY A 168 -6.71 -24.16 -9.26
C GLY A 168 -5.48 -23.33 -8.85
N LEU A 169 -4.79 -23.68 -7.77
CA LEU A 169 -3.59 -23.01 -7.24
C LEU A 169 -2.27 -23.52 -7.83
N CYS A 170 -2.30 -24.51 -8.72
CA CYS A 170 -1.15 -24.98 -9.49
C CYS A 170 -1.56 -25.22 -10.95
N LYS A 171 -1.82 -24.13 -11.70
CA LYS A 171 -2.24 -24.15 -13.11
C LYS A 171 -1.28 -23.36 -14.02
N PRO A 172 -0.71 -23.98 -15.07
CA PRO A 172 -0.80 -25.40 -15.40
C PRO A 172 0.06 -26.26 -14.45
N CYS A 173 -0.40 -27.47 -14.14
CA CYS A 173 0.27 -28.33 -13.16
C CYS A 173 1.39 -29.16 -13.81
N PRO A 174 2.62 -29.19 -13.27
CA PRO A 174 3.70 -30.06 -13.78
C PRO A 174 3.30 -31.52 -13.94
N ASN A 175 2.57 -32.08 -12.96
CA ASN A 175 2.13 -33.47 -13.00
C ASN A 175 1.19 -33.75 -14.17
N GLN A 176 0.25 -32.83 -14.43
CA GLN A 176 -0.67 -32.92 -15.57
C GLN A 176 0.06 -32.71 -16.89
N ILE A 177 1.06 -31.82 -16.94
CA ILE A 177 1.82 -31.58 -18.16
C ILE A 177 2.57 -32.85 -18.57
N ILE A 178 3.20 -33.58 -17.64
CA ILE A 178 3.96 -34.78 -17.97
C ILE A 178 3.04 -35.94 -18.41
N SER A 179 1.83 -36.02 -17.88
CA SER A 179 0.86 -37.06 -18.26
C SER A 179 0.17 -36.84 -19.62
N LEU A 180 0.38 -35.69 -20.27
CA LEU A 180 -0.22 -35.43 -21.58
C LEU A 180 0.49 -36.21 -22.69
N SER A 181 -0.29 -36.83 -23.57
CA SER A 181 0.21 -37.51 -24.77
C SER A 181 0.68 -36.52 -25.84
N ASP A 182 -0.04 -35.42 -26.07
CA ASP A 182 0.32 -34.43 -27.08
C ASP A 182 1.59 -33.63 -26.70
N LYS A 183 2.61 -33.70 -27.55
CA LYS A 183 3.89 -33.00 -27.38
C LYS A 183 3.75 -31.48 -27.57
N LYS A 184 2.88 -31.02 -28.48
CA LYS A 184 2.71 -29.58 -28.76
C LYS A 184 2.10 -28.87 -27.55
N THR A 185 1.02 -29.40 -27.00
CA THR A 185 0.37 -28.88 -25.78
C THR A 185 1.31 -28.89 -24.58
N ARG A 186 2.13 -29.94 -24.42
CA ARG A 186 3.16 -30.00 -23.36
C ARG A 186 4.12 -28.81 -23.40
N ILE A 187 4.61 -28.44 -24.58
CA ILE A 187 5.54 -27.32 -24.75
C ILE A 187 4.86 -25.99 -24.38
N ILE A 188 3.61 -25.78 -24.82
CA ILE A 188 2.85 -24.56 -24.54
C ILE A 188 2.61 -24.41 -23.03
N LEU A 189 2.09 -25.44 -22.37
CA LEU A 189 1.79 -25.41 -20.93
C LEU A 189 3.07 -25.29 -20.09
N LYS A 190 4.17 -25.93 -20.49
CA LYS A 190 5.48 -25.78 -19.84
C LYS A 190 5.98 -24.33 -19.93
N ARG A 191 5.80 -23.67 -21.08
CA ARG A 191 6.14 -22.24 -21.25
C ARG A 191 5.28 -21.34 -20.36
N GLN A 192 3.98 -21.62 -20.26
CA GLN A 192 3.07 -20.90 -19.37
C GLN A 192 3.48 -21.06 -17.88
N TYR A 193 3.77 -22.28 -17.43
CA TYR A 193 4.26 -22.54 -16.08
C TYR A 193 5.55 -21.76 -15.79
N ARG A 194 6.53 -21.81 -16.71
CA ARG A 194 7.77 -21.05 -16.60
C ARG A 194 7.53 -19.55 -16.53
N ASN A 195 6.53 -19.03 -17.24
CA ASN A 195 6.15 -17.63 -17.13
C ASN A 195 5.60 -17.30 -15.74
N ASN A 196 4.74 -18.15 -15.15
CA ASN A 196 4.28 -17.95 -13.76
C ASN A 196 5.47 -17.84 -12.80
N ILE A 197 6.43 -18.77 -12.89
CA ILE A 197 7.64 -18.74 -12.05
C ILE A 197 8.44 -17.45 -12.25
N LYS A 198 8.60 -16.97 -13.49
CA LYS A 198 9.27 -15.69 -13.77
C LYS A 198 8.58 -14.51 -13.07
N GLN A 199 7.24 -14.50 -13.04
CA GLN A 199 6.50 -13.46 -12.32
C GLN A 199 6.66 -13.58 -10.79
N VAL A 200 6.67 -14.81 -10.26
CA VAL A 200 6.96 -15.07 -8.83
C VAL A 200 8.34 -14.53 -8.46
N ILE A 201 9.37 -14.82 -9.26
CA ILE A 201 10.74 -14.31 -9.05
C ILE A 201 10.75 -12.79 -9.02
N ARG A 202 10.13 -12.13 -10.02
CA ARG A 202 10.06 -10.66 -10.08
C ARG A 202 9.38 -10.06 -8.85
N ILE A 203 8.30 -10.68 -8.36
CA ILE A 203 7.62 -10.21 -7.14
C ILE A 203 8.55 -10.31 -5.94
N LEU A 204 9.23 -11.45 -5.75
CA LEU A 204 10.14 -11.66 -4.63
C LEU A 204 11.41 -10.78 -4.72
N GLN A 205 11.79 -10.34 -5.92
CA GLN A 205 12.85 -9.34 -6.14
C GLN A 205 12.40 -7.89 -5.84
N GLY A 206 11.10 -7.66 -5.67
CA GLY A 206 10.54 -6.32 -5.41
C GLY A 206 10.03 -5.59 -6.67
N ASP A 207 10.10 -6.20 -7.86
CA ASP A 207 9.67 -5.63 -9.16
C ASP A 207 8.16 -5.67 -9.38
N VAL A 208 7.42 -5.41 -8.30
CA VAL A 208 5.97 -5.54 -8.21
C VAL A 208 5.24 -4.60 -9.18
N LEU A 209 5.72 -3.35 -9.32
CA LEU A 209 5.08 -2.33 -10.15
C LEU A 209 5.09 -2.71 -11.63
N LEU A 210 6.18 -3.31 -12.10
CA LEU A 210 6.33 -3.75 -13.48
C LEU A 210 5.35 -4.89 -13.80
N VAL A 211 5.18 -5.83 -12.87
CA VAL A 211 4.21 -6.94 -13.00
C VAL A 211 2.78 -6.41 -13.06
N LEU A 212 2.44 -5.41 -12.23
CA LEU A 212 1.14 -4.74 -12.28
C LEU A 212 0.93 -3.99 -13.61
N GLN A 213 1.88 -3.17 -14.03
CA GLN A 213 1.79 -2.40 -15.27
C GLN A 213 1.56 -3.29 -16.49
N ASN A 214 2.29 -4.40 -16.58
CA ASN A 214 2.11 -5.38 -17.65
C ASN A 214 0.72 -6.02 -17.60
N SER A 215 0.21 -6.33 -16.40
CA SER A 215 -1.13 -6.90 -16.23
C SER A 215 -2.22 -5.92 -16.68
N PHE A 216 -2.10 -4.63 -16.34
CA PHE A 216 -3.03 -3.60 -16.82
C PHE A 216 -2.96 -3.40 -18.34
N LYS A 217 -1.76 -3.47 -18.94
CA LYS A 217 -1.60 -3.41 -20.40
C LYS A 217 -2.32 -4.56 -21.09
N ILE A 218 -2.18 -5.78 -20.57
CA ILE A 218 -2.89 -6.97 -21.09
C ILE A 218 -4.40 -6.80 -20.92
N LEU A 219 -4.87 -6.35 -19.75
CA LEU A 219 -6.29 -6.11 -19.50
C LEU A 219 -6.88 -5.12 -20.51
N LYS A 220 -6.20 -4.00 -20.76
CA LYS A 220 -6.62 -3.00 -21.75
C LYS A 220 -6.75 -3.61 -23.14
N ASN A 221 -5.81 -4.48 -23.52
CA ASN A 221 -5.84 -5.18 -24.81
C ASN A 221 -7.01 -6.17 -24.90
N LEU A 222 -7.26 -6.96 -23.85
CA LEU A 222 -8.39 -7.89 -23.79
C LEU A 222 -9.72 -7.15 -23.91
N THR A 223 -9.88 -6.03 -23.19
CA THR A 223 -11.09 -5.19 -23.29
C THR A 223 -11.25 -4.59 -24.68
N LYS A 224 -10.17 -4.10 -25.31
CA LYS A 224 -10.21 -3.58 -26.69
C LYS A 224 -10.66 -4.64 -27.69
N ASN A 225 -10.24 -5.90 -27.49
CA ASN A 225 -10.60 -7.02 -28.34
C ASN A 225 -11.90 -7.72 -27.91
N GLN A 226 -12.69 -7.12 -27.00
CA GLN A 226 -13.97 -7.65 -26.50
C GLN A 226 -13.87 -9.05 -25.84
N GLN A 227 -12.70 -9.41 -25.33
CA GLN A 227 -12.46 -10.69 -24.65
C GLN A 227 -12.82 -10.59 -23.16
N TYR A 228 -14.11 -10.39 -22.86
CA TYR A 228 -14.60 -10.00 -21.53
C TYR A 228 -14.37 -11.05 -20.43
N GLU A 229 -14.52 -12.35 -20.73
CA GLU A 229 -14.28 -13.41 -19.74
C GLU A 229 -12.83 -13.43 -19.26
N GLN A 230 -11.88 -13.37 -20.20
CA GLN A 230 -10.45 -13.33 -19.90
C GLN A 230 -10.09 -12.03 -19.19
N ALA A 231 -10.70 -10.91 -19.60
CA ALA A 231 -10.53 -9.62 -18.94
C ALA A 231 -11.01 -9.67 -17.49
N LEU A 232 -12.15 -10.31 -17.21
CA LEU A 232 -12.68 -10.48 -15.85
C LEU A 232 -11.74 -11.30 -14.97
N LEU A 233 -11.24 -12.43 -15.47
CA LEU A 233 -10.26 -13.26 -14.75
C LEU A 233 -8.98 -12.48 -14.43
N LEU A 234 -8.47 -11.72 -15.41
CA LEU A 234 -7.26 -10.90 -15.22
C LEU A 234 -7.51 -9.73 -14.27
N ARG A 235 -8.67 -9.06 -14.35
CA ARG A 235 -9.08 -8.00 -13.42
C ARG A 235 -9.10 -8.50 -11.98
N ASN A 236 -9.74 -9.65 -11.74
CA ASN A 236 -9.80 -10.26 -10.40
C ASN A 236 -8.41 -10.62 -9.89
N LYS A 237 -7.53 -11.11 -10.77
CA LYS A 237 -6.12 -11.37 -10.47
C LYS A 237 -5.36 -10.09 -10.11
N ILE A 238 -5.56 -9.00 -10.85
CA ILE A 238 -4.97 -7.68 -10.56
C ILE A 238 -5.44 -7.18 -9.20
N GLN A 239 -6.74 -7.28 -8.89
CA GLN A 239 -7.26 -6.87 -7.59
C GLN A 239 -6.64 -7.65 -6.43
N ARG A 240 -6.49 -8.98 -6.57
CA ARG A 240 -5.77 -9.81 -5.58
C ARG A 240 -4.32 -9.36 -5.43
N PHE A 241 -3.67 -9.03 -6.54
CA PHE A 241 -2.29 -8.57 -6.52
C PHE A 241 -2.15 -7.19 -5.87
N GLU A 242 -3.04 -6.25 -6.16
CA GLU A 242 -3.08 -4.97 -5.47
C GLU A 242 -3.30 -5.16 -3.96
N ARG A 243 -4.17 -6.08 -3.54
CA ARG A 243 -4.35 -6.40 -2.12
C ARG A 243 -3.07 -6.89 -1.46
N LEU A 244 -2.36 -7.83 -2.08
CA LEU A 244 -1.05 -8.30 -1.59
C LEU A 244 -0.05 -7.15 -1.38
N ILE A 245 -0.07 -6.17 -2.28
CA ILE A 245 0.88 -5.06 -2.26
C ILE A 245 0.50 -4.02 -1.22
N TYR A 246 -0.79 -3.70 -1.11
CA TYR A 246 -1.27 -2.55 -0.35
C TYR A 246 -1.98 -2.92 0.97
N GLN A 247 -2.17 -4.21 1.28
CA GLN A 247 -2.68 -4.62 2.59
C GLN A 247 -1.66 -4.21 3.67
N THR A 248 -2.17 -3.47 4.65
CA THR A 248 -1.46 -2.97 5.82
C THR A 248 -1.19 -4.04 6.88
N HIS A 249 -1.83 -5.21 6.75
CA HIS A 249 -1.57 -6.40 7.56
C HIS A 249 -1.81 -7.65 6.71
N PHE A 250 -0.89 -8.62 6.74
CA PHE A 250 -1.02 -9.92 6.07
C PHE A 250 -2.09 -10.86 6.70
N SER A 251 -2.96 -10.34 7.57
CA SER A 251 -3.99 -11.10 8.27
C SER A 251 -5.37 -10.52 7.96
N ALA A 252 -6.13 -11.16 7.04
CA ALA A 252 -7.60 -11.36 7.11
C ALA A 252 -8.20 -11.70 5.73
N ASP A 253 -9.12 -12.67 5.75
CA ASP A 253 -9.81 -13.28 4.62
C ASP A 253 -10.82 -12.39 3.87
N ILE A 254 -10.99 -12.69 2.58
CA ILE A 254 -11.68 -11.90 1.57
C ILE A 254 -13.22 -11.90 1.70
N SER A 255 -13.82 -12.88 2.38
CA SER A 255 -15.29 -12.93 2.59
C SER A 255 -15.79 -11.92 3.64
N THR A 256 -14.91 -11.40 4.49
CA THR A 256 -15.28 -10.45 5.56
C THR A 256 -15.37 -8.99 5.09
N HIS A 257 -14.88 -8.65 3.90
CA HIS A 257 -14.75 -7.26 3.46
C HIS A 257 -16.05 -6.60 2.99
N PHE A 258 -17.02 -7.33 2.44
CA PHE A 258 -18.32 -6.75 2.06
C PHE A 258 -19.19 -6.48 3.29
N ASN A 259 -19.19 -7.40 4.27
CA ASN A 259 -19.88 -7.18 5.55
C ASN A 259 -19.22 -6.07 6.37
N ARG A 260 -17.88 -6.02 6.44
CA ARG A 260 -17.17 -4.97 7.17
C ARG A 260 -17.25 -3.59 6.52
N SER A 261 -17.34 -3.48 5.19
CA SER A 261 -17.47 -2.16 4.55
C SER A 261 -18.83 -1.54 4.80
N SER A 262 -19.90 -2.33 4.77
CA SER A 262 -21.25 -1.87 5.15
C SER A 262 -21.28 -1.47 6.63
N GLU A 263 -20.80 -2.34 7.51
CA GLU A 263 -20.75 -2.09 8.96
C GLU A 263 -19.91 -0.85 9.31
N ALA A 264 -18.76 -0.67 8.67
CA ALA A 264 -17.94 0.54 8.84
C ALA A 264 -18.64 1.80 8.34
N LEU A 265 -19.40 1.70 7.25
CA LEU A 265 -20.20 2.79 6.71
C LEU A 265 -21.33 3.18 7.66
N ASP A 266 -22.06 2.19 8.17
CA ASP A 266 -23.16 2.39 9.09
C ASP A 266 -22.66 2.98 10.42
N ASN A 267 -21.54 2.47 10.92
CA ASN A 267 -20.87 3.01 12.11
C ASN A 267 -20.41 4.47 11.89
N LEU A 268 -19.84 4.79 10.74
CA LEU A 268 -19.47 6.16 10.38
C LEU A 268 -20.70 7.07 10.27
N LEU A 269 -21.75 6.60 9.59
CA LEU A 269 -23.01 7.31 9.41
C LEU A 269 -23.64 7.64 10.76
N ASN A 270 -23.73 6.67 11.66
CA ASN A 270 -24.27 6.84 13.01
C ASN A 270 -23.46 7.85 13.82
N THR A 271 -22.12 7.78 13.74
CA THR A 271 -21.23 8.75 14.39
C THR A 271 -21.46 10.17 13.87
N LEU A 272 -21.58 10.33 12.55
CA LEU A 272 -21.69 11.64 11.90
C LEU A 272 -23.09 12.24 12.01
N LYS A 273 -24.14 11.42 12.09
CA LYS A 273 -25.55 11.84 12.25
C LYS A 273 -25.77 12.68 13.52
N VAL A 274 -25.00 12.45 14.57
CA VAL A 274 -25.04 13.24 15.83
C VAL A 274 -24.71 14.72 15.56
N TYR A 275 -23.86 15.00 14.58
CA TYR A 275 -23.39 16.35 14.29
C TYR A 275 -24.08 16.95 13.06
N PHE A 276 -24.21 16.17 11.99
CA PHE A 276 -24.81 16.64 10.74
C PHE A 276 -26.30 16.30 10.68
N ARG A 277 -27.13 17.25 11.11
CA ARG A 277 -28.58 17.18 10.91
C ARG A 277 -28.88 16.95 9.41
N ARG A 278 -29.75 15.99 9.10
CA ARG A 278 -30.13 15.53 7.74
C ARG A 278 -29.06 14.75 6.95
N LEU A 279 -28.07 14.13 7.62
CA LEU A 279 -27.21 13.14 6.95
C LEU A 279 -27.91 11.77 6.93
N GLU A 280 -28.55 11.42 5.81
CA GLU A 280 -29.34 10.18 5.71
C GLU A 280 -28.55 9.00 5.18
N LYS A 281 -27.61 9.24 4.27
CA LYS A 281 -26.79 8.22 3.60
C LYS A 281 -25.35 8.68 3.38
N LEU A 282 -24.45 7.71 3.22
CA LEU A 282 -23.07 7.91 2.78
C LEU A 282 -22.80 6.96 1.61
N HIS A 283 -23.23 7.36 0.41
CA HIS A 283 -22.99 6.60 -0.81
C HIS A 283 -21.65 6.97 -1.43
N ARG A 284 -21.36 8.27 -1.55
CA ARG A 284 -20.14 8.79 -2.17
C ARG A 284 -19.35 9.65 -1.19
N ILE A 285 -18.12 9.23 -0.90
CA ILE A 285 -17.19 9.96 -0.04
C ILE A 285 -15.97 10.37 -0.86
N GLU A 286 -15.64 11.66 -0.85
CA GLU A 286 -14.45 12.19 -1.52
C GLU A 286 -13.40 12.60 -0.50
N CYS A 287 -12.13 12.28 -0.75
CA CYS A 287 -11.00 12.73 0.07
C CYS A 287 -9.97 13.50 -0.74
N TYR A 288 -9.52 14.61 -0.17
CA TYR A 288 -8.58 15.55 -0.78
C TYR A 288 -7.29 15.64 0.05
N ASP A 289 -6.16 15.43 -0.63
CA ASP A 289 -4.81 15.56 -0.08
C ASP A 289 -3.98 16.53 -0.92
N ILE A 290 -3.24 17.44 -0.28
CA ILE A 290 -2.30 18.36 -0.92
C ILE A 290 -0.89 17.81 -0.76
N SER A 291 -0.21 17.62 -1.88
CA SER A 291 1.17 17.12 -1.88
C SER A 291 2.14 18.16 -2.44
N ASN A 292 2.88 18.75 -1.52
CA ASN A 292 3.91 19.75 -1.75
C ASN A 292 5.29 19.17 -1.47
N LEU A 293 5.90 18.53 -2.48
CA LEU A 293 7.28 18.04 -2.33
C LEU A 293 8.33 18.96 -2.96
N PHE A 294 7.99 19.83 -3.92
CA PHE A 294 8.93 20.78 -4.54
C PHE A 294 8.20 22.00 -5.14
N GLN A 295 8.74 23.21 -4.92
CA GLN A 295 8.16 24.53 -5.25
C GLN A 295 7.67 24.76 -6.70
N LYS A 296 7.86 23.82 -7.65
CA LYS A 296 7.43 23.98 -9.06
C LYS A 296 6.36 23.00 -9.56
N ASP A 297 6.00 21.95 -8.82
CA ASP A 297 5.02 20.92 -9.25
C ASP A 297 4.09 20.50 -8.11
N ALA A 298 3.44 21.46 -7.45
CA ALA A 298 2.42 21.16 -6.44
C ALA A 298 1.23 20.43 -7.08
N THR A 299 0.73 19.40 -6.41
CA THR A 299 -0.45 18.65 -6.86
C THR A 299 -1.38 18.29 -5.73
N ALA A 300 -2.68 18.27 -6.02
CA ALA A 300 -3.69 17.69 -5.15
C ALA A 300 -4.21 16.37 -5.70
N SER A 301 -4.58 15.48 -4.79
CA SER A 301 -5.17 14.19 -5.08
C SER A 301 -6.61 14.13 -4.55
N MET A 302 -7.54 13.71 -5.40
CA MET A 302 -8.92 13.43 -5.04
C MET A 302 -9.20 11.96 -5.21
N ILE A 303 -9.65 11.34 -4.13
CA ILE A 303 -9.94 9.90 -4.02
C ILE A 303 -11.42 9.74 -3.77
N VAL A 304 -12.01 8.69 -4.29
CA VAL A 304 -13.45 8.44 -4.17
C VAL A 304 -13.69 7.06 -3.58
N PHE A 305 -14.50 6.99 -2.55
CA PHE A 305 -15.10 5.75 -2.07
C PHE A 305 -16.59 5.76 -2.41
N ILE A 306 -17.07 4.67 -3.01
CA ILE A 306 -18.49 4.39 -3.27
C ILE A 306 -18.90 3.22 -2.40
N ASN A 307 -19.95 3.41 -1.58
CA ASN A 307 -20.43 2.41 -0.62
C ASN A 307 -19.28 1.81 0.22
N GLY A 308 -18.39 2.69 0.71
CA GLY A 308 -17.29 2.32 1.60
C GLY A 308 -16.12 1.63 0.90
N LEU A 309 -16.16 1.52 -0.44
CA LEU A 309 -15.12 0.87 -1.22
C LEU A 309 -14.44 1.86 -2.18
N PRO A 310 -13.11 1.77 -2.37
CA PRO A 310 -12.41 2.67 -3.27
C PRO A 310 -12.81 2.49 -4.74
N ASP A 311 -13.25 3.57 -5.38
CA ASP A 311 -13.51 3.62 -6.82
C ASP A 311 -12.40 4.39 -7.56
N LYS A 312 -11.38 3.64 -7.96
CA LYS A 312 -10.18 4.16 -8.64
C LYS A 312 -10.47 4.83 -9.99
N SER A 313 -11.58 4.49 -10.64
CA SER A 313 -11.94 5.10 -11.93
C SER A 313 -12.25 6.59 -11.79
N GLN A 314 -12.66 6.99 -10.59
CA GLN A 314 -13.08 8.35 -10.25
C GLN A 314 -11.98 9.16 -9.57
N TYR A 315 -10.78 8.60 -9.40
CA TYR A 315 -9.68 9.33 -8.81
C TYR A 315 -9.21 10.42 -9.75
N LYS A 316 -8.93 11.60 -9.20
CA LYS A 316 -8.47 12.75 -9.98
C LYS A 316 -7.20 13.33 -9.36
N ARG A 317 -6.36 13.87 -10.23
CA ARG A 317 -5.20 14.67 -9.84
C ARG A 317 -5.39 16.08 -10.35
N PHE A 318 -5.11 17.03 -9.50
CA PHE A 318 -5.11 18.44 -9.84
C PHE A 318 -3.67 18.90 -9.82
N ARG A 319 -3.11 19.19 -10.99
CA ARG A 319 -1.90 19.99 -11.05
C ARG A 319 -2.28 21.42 -10.67
N ILE A 320 -1.63 21.96 -9.65
CA ILE A 320 -1.82 23.34 -9.21
C ILE A 320 -1.29 24.26 -10.31
N LYS A 321 -2.13 25.18 -10.76
CA LYS A 321 -1.78 26.11 -11.84
C LYS A 321 -1.43 27.49 -11.29
N SER A 322 -1.92 27.84 -10.10
CA SER A 322 -1.67 29.14 -9.50
C SER A 322 -0.20 29.28 -9.12
N HIS A 323 0.50 30.19 -9.78
CA HIS A 323 1.89 30.56 -9.46
C HIS A 323 1.99 31.40 -8.17
N THR A 324 0.88 31.93 -7.68
CA THR A 324 0.79 32.75 -6.47
C THR A 324 0.41 31.94 -5.22
N ALA A 325 -0.09 30.71 -5.39
CA ALA A 325 -0.41 29.83 -4.27
C ALA A 325 0.89 29.35 -3.61
N LYS A 326 1.22 29.91 -2.44
CA LYS A 326 2.43 29.60 -1.66
C LYS A 326 2.12 28.68 -0.48
N SER A 327 0.86 28.53 -0.10
CA SER A 327 0.42 27.73 1.05
C SER A 327 -0.52 26.57 0.66
N ASP A 328 -0.51 25.51 1.47
CA ASP A 328 -1.42 24.36 1.34
C ASP A 328 -2.90 24.77 1.29
N LEU A 329 -3.27 25.86 1.98
CA LEU A 329 -4.63 26.39 2.01
C LEU A 329 -5.05 27.03 0.68
N GLU A 330 -4.17 27.77 0.03
CA GLU A 330 -4.45 28.43 -1.26
C GLU A 330 -4.54 27.40 -2.40
N MET A 331 -3.74 26.34 -2.35
CA MET A 331 -3.84 25.26 -3.34
C MET A 331 -5.11 24.45 -3.14
N LEU A 332 -5.51 24.21 -1.89
CA LEU A 332 -6.79 23.57 -1.59
C LEU A 332 -7.96 24.41 -2.13
N GLU A 333 -7.89 25.73 -1.97
CA GLU A 333 -8.86 26.67 -2.55
C GLU A 333 -8.95 26.56 -4.08
N GLU A 334 -7.81 26.58 -4.79
CA GLU A 334 -7.79 26.40 -6.26
C GLU A 334 -8.48 25.09 -6.67
N VAL A 335 -8.18 24.00 -5.95
CA VAL A 335 -8.70 22.66 -6.25
C VAL A 335 -10.21 22.60 -6.07
N PHE A 336 -10.74 23.13 -4.97
CA PHE A 336 -12.18 23.13 -4.72
C PHE A 336 -12.94 24.03 -5.71
N LEU A 337 -12.42 25.23 -6.01
CA LEU A 337 -13.00 26.10 -7.03
C LEU A 337 -13.08 25.40 -8.40
N ARG A 338 -12.05 24.63 -8.76
CA ARG A 338 -12.05 23.84 -9.99
C ARG A 338 -13.00 22.66 -9.92
N ARG A 339 -13.08 21.96 -8.79
CA ARG A 339 -13.98 20.82 -8.55
C ARG A 339 -15.45 21.22 -8.64
N PHE A 340 -15.80 22.40 -8.12
CA PHE A 340 -17.19 22.89 -8.09
C PHE A 340 -17.69 23.31 -9.47
N LYS A 341 -16.80 23.65 -10.40
CA LYS A 341 -17.14 23.91 -11.80
C LYS A 341 -17.32 22.65 -12.65
N GLN A 342 -17.02 21.46 -12.12
CA GLN A 342 -17.15 20.21 -12.87
C GLN A 342 -18.55 19.60 -12.72
N ASN A 343 -19.09 19.04 -13.80
CA ASN A 343 -20.31 18.25 -13.79
C ASN A 343 -20.07 16.78 -13.37
N TRP A 344 -19.39 16.58 -12.23
CA TRP A 344 -19.15 15.25 -11.66
C TRP A 344 -20.13 14.96 -10.53
N ASP A 345 -20.37 13.66 -10.28
CA ASP A 345 -21.21 13.20 -9.18
C ASP A 345 -20.87 13.89 -7.85
N LYS A 346 -21.92 14.30 -7.14
CA LYS A 346 -21.83 15.06 -5.89
C LYS A 346 -21.58 14.12 -4.70
N PRO A 347 -20.54 14.34 -3.89
CA PRO A 347 -20.32 13.55 -2.67
C PRO A 347 -21.35 13.88 -1.59
N ASP A 348 -21.66 12.89 -0.76
CA ASP A 348 -22.41 13.08 0.49
C ASP A 348 -21.49 13.63 1.59
N LEU A 349 -20.20 13.23 1.55
CA LEU A 349 -19.17 13.62 2.51
C LEU A 349 -17.85 13.97 1.81
N ILE A 350 -17.29 15.12 2.15
CA ILE A 350 -15.95 15.57 1.80
C ILE A 350 -15.05 15.40 3.02
N VAL A 351 -13.88 14.80 2.78
CA VAL A 351 -12.84 14.57 3.77
C VAL A 351 -11.58 15.31 3.33
N VAL A 352 -11.07 16.22 4.15
CA VAL A 352 -9.81 16.91 3.89
C VAL A 352 -8.71 16.31 4.75
N ASP A 353 -7.56 16.00 4.15
CA ASP A 353 -6.37 15.59 4.90
C ASP A 353 -5.73 16.81 5.56
N GLY A 354 -6.19 17.11 6.77
CA GLY A 354 -5.89 18.37 7.42
C GLY A 354 -6.67 18.58 8.71
N GLY A 355 -6.20 19.55 9.49
CA GLY A 355 -6.86 19.95 10.72
C GLY A 355 -7.80 21.13 10.53
N THR A 356 -8.09 21.80 11.64
CA THR A 356 -8.96 22.97 11.72
C THR A 356 -8.70 24.02 10.63
N PRO A 357 -7.46 24.47 10.34
CA PRO A 357 -7.23 25.50 9.33
C PRO A 357 -7.72 25.11 7.93
N GLN A 358 -7.44 23.87 7.52
CA GLN A 358 -7.85 23.35 6.22
C GLN A 358 -9.37 23.20 6.13
N VAL A 359 -9.99 22.66 7.18
CA VAL A 359 -11.45 22.49 7.25
C VAL A 359 -12.18 23.83 7.21
N LEU A 360 -11.72 24.84 7.96
CA LEU A 360 -12.32 26.18 7.95
C LEU A 360 -12.25 26.81 6.56
N LYS A 361 -11.10 26.74 5.90
CA LYS A 361 -10.93 27.30 4.55
C LYS A 361 -11.91 26.68 3.56
N VAL A 362 -12.06 25.36 3.58
CA VAL A 362 -13.01 24.65 2.69
C VAL A 362 -14.46 24.95 3.06
N LYS A 363 -14.78 25.06 4.36
CA LYS A 363 -16.12 25.45 4.82
C LYS A 363 -16.51 26.83 4.27
N THR A 364 -15.64 27.82 4.36
CA THR A 364 -15.88 29.17 3.82
C THR A 364 -16.07 29.15 2.31
N LEU A 365 -15.31 28.32 1.59
CA LEU A 365 -15.45 28.20 0.13
C LEU A 365 -16.76 27.54 -0.30
N LEU A 366 -17.17 26.49 0.42
CA LEU A 366 -18.46 25.85 0.18
C LEU A 366 -19.60 26.85 0.37
N ALA A 367 -19.58 27.63 1.46
CA ALA A 367 -20.59 28.66 1.71
C ALA A 367 -20.67 29.70 0.58
N LYS A 368 -19.53 30.28 0.18
CA LYS A 368 -19.46 31.26 -0.92
C LYS A 368 -19.98 30.68 -2.25
N THR A 369 -19.57 29.45 -2.58
CA THR A 369 -19.98 28.80 -3.82
C THR A 369 -21.49 28.51 -3.81
N THR A 370 -22.04 28.09 -2.66
CA THR A 370 -23.48 27.87 -2.51
C THR A 370 -24.28 29.17 -2.65
N GLU A 371 -23.78 30.27 -2.11
CA GLU A 371 -24.38 31.61 -2.27
C GLU A 371 -24.37 32.07 -3.73
N GLU A 372 -23.22 32.00 -4.42
CA GLU A 372 -23.09 32.35 -5.83
C GLU A 372 -24.03 31.51 -6.73
N MET A 373 -24.13 30.21 -6.47
CA MET A 373 -25.04 29.32 -7.20
C MET A 373 -26.52 29.60 -6.91
N ALA A 374 -26.84 30.08 -5.71
CA ALA A 374 -28.21 30.46 -5.34
C ALA A 374 -28.65 31.77 -6.01
N VAL A 375 -27.73 32.70 -6.24
CA VAL A 375 -28.00 33.97 -6.96
C VAL A 375 -28.26 33.73 -8.45
N LEU A 376 -27.60 32.74 -9.06
CA LEU A 376 -27.72 32.42 -10.48
C LEU A 376 -28.94 31.54 -10.84
N GLY A 377 -29.96 31.45 -9.96
CA GLY A 377 -31.16 30.63 -10.19
C GLY A 377 -30.90 29.12 -10.19
N GLY A 378 -29.71 28.68 -9.77
CA GLY A 378 -29.33 27.28 -9.68
C GLY A 378 -30.07 26.57 -8.54
N ASN A 379 -30.46 25.33 -8.78
CA ASN A 379 -31.18 24.51 -7.81
C ASN A 379 -30.38 24.38 -6.49
N ARG A 380 -30.85 25.01 -5.40
CA ARG A 380 -30.26 24.98 -4.04
C ARG A 380 -30.24 23.54 -3.50
N THR A 381 -29.27 22.71 -3.89
CA THR A 381 -29.34 21.27 -3.54
C THR A 381 -28.03 20.60 -3.21
N TRP A 382 -26.87 21.25 -3.40
CA TRP A 382 -25.59 20.61 -3.06
C TRP A 382 -24.98 21.19 -1.79
N ASN A 383 -25.07 20.44 -0.69
CA ASN A 383 -24.46 20.78 0.59
C ASN A 383 -23.76 19.53 1.17
N PRO A 384 -22.58 19.16 0.64
CA PRO A 384 -21.84 18.00 1.13
C PRO A 384 -21.41 18.25 2.58
N LYS A 385 -21.46 17.20 3.42
CA LYS A 385 -20.91 17.31 4.77
C LYS A 385 -19.39 17.38 4.67
N LEU A 386 -18.76 18.11 5.58
CA LEU A 386 -17.31 18.34 5.55
C LEU A 386 -16.67 17.90 6.86
N ILE A 387 -15.65 17.06 6.76
CA ILE A 387 -14.78 16.71 7.88
C ILE A 387 -13.31 16.84 7.49
N GLY A 388 -12.46 17.05 8.48
CA GLY A 388 -11.01 16.91 8.37
C GLY A 388 -10.53 15.67 9.09
N ILE A 389 -9.44 15.08 8.60
CA ILE A 389 -8.68 14.06 9.34
C ILE A 389 -7.27 14.59 9.59
N ALA A 390 -6.96 14.89 10.85
CA ALA A 390 -5.64 15.41 11.26
C ALA A 390 -4.79 14.32 11.89
N LYS A 391 -3.48 14.39 11.73
CA LYS A 391 -2.50 13.45 12.33
C LYS A 391 -1.99 13.93 13.70
N GLN A 392 -1.42 12.99 14.46
CA GLN A 392 -0.70 13.18 15.73
C GLN A 392 -1.55 13.77 16.89
N PRO A 393 -2.36 12.94 17.57
CA PRO A 393 -2.90 11.64 17.15
C PRO A 393 -3.96 11.81 16.04
N ASP A 394 -4.32 10.71 15.37
CA ASP A 394 -5.40 10.72 14.37
C ASP A 394 -6.70 11.19 15.04
N ARG A 395 -7.33 12.21 14.46
CA ARG A 395 -8.57 12.81 14.97
C ARG A 395 -9.43 13.35 13.83
N ILE A 396 -10.75 13.32 14.03
CA ILE A 396 -11.72 13.87 13.08
C ILE A 396 -12.07 15.29 13.51
N VAL A 397 -11.99 16.25 12.59
CA VAL A 397 -12.50 17.61 12.78
C VAL A 397 -13.82 17.74 12.03
N ILE A 398 -14.90 18.04 12.73
CA ILE A 398 -16.25 18.10 12.20
C ILE A 398 -16.68 19.55 12.06
N SER A 399 -17.15 19.94 10.86
CA SER A 399 -17.62 21.29 10.56
C SER A 399 -19.13 21.39 10.39
N ALA A 400 -19.88 20.84 11.34
CA ALA A 400 -21.35 20.85 11.31
C ALA A 400 -21.95 22.21 11.72
N THR A 401 -21.29 22.95 12.60
CA THR A 401 -21.70 24.27 13.09
C THR A 401 -20.54 25.26 12.95
N ASP A 402 -20.71 26.50 13.43
CA ASP A 402 -19.65 27.51 13.44
C ASP A 402 -18.49 27.16 14.38
N LYS A 403 -18.78 26.40 15.44
CA LYS A 403 -17.76 25.82 16.29
C LYS A 403 -17.38 24.43 15.78
N LEU A 404 -16.12 24.27 15.37
CA LEU A 404 -15.60 22.96 14.99
C LEU A 404 -15.55 22.02 16.19
N VAL A 405 -15.97 20.77 15.98
CA VAL A 405 -15.88 19.69 16.98
C VAL A 405 -14.73 18.77 16.61
N THR A 406 -13.92 18.37 17.59
CA THR A 406 -12.84 17.39 17.37
C THR A 406 -13.16 16.08 18.06
N LEU A 407 -13.21 14.99 17.31
CA LEU A 407 -13.38 13.63 17.82
C LEU A 407 -12.04 12.90 17.83
N ARG A 408 -11.84 12.07 18.86
CA ARG A 408 -10.73 11.12 18.93
C ARG A 408 -11.30 9.71 19.09
N PRO A 409 -11.82 9.11 18.00
CA PRO A 409 -12.41 7.77 18.07
C PRO A 409 -11.36 6.73 18.46
N SER A 410 -11.82 5.61 19.02
CA SER A 410 -10.95 4.46 19.29
C SER A 410 -10.26 3.99 17.99
N PRO A 411 -8.98 3.55 18.04
CA PRO A 411 -8.33 2.93 16.88
C PRO A 411 -9.05 1.69 16.33
N HIS A 412 -9.94 1.09 17.12
CA HIS A 412 -10.77 -0.06 16.72
C HIS A 412 -12.12 0.33 16.11
N ASP A 413 -12.48 1.61 16.13
CA ASP A 413 -13.71 2.12 15.54
C ASP A 413 -13.72 1.91 14.02
N LEU A 414 -14.73 1.19 13.53
CA LEU A 414 -14.78 0.74 12.14
C LEU A 414 -14.98 1.91 11.18
N GLY A 415 -15.83 2.88 11.53
CA GLY A 415 -16.07 4.08 10.73
C GLY A 415 -14.84 4.98 10.67
N PHE A 416 -14.12 5.10 11.78
CA PHE A 416 -12.86 5.84 11.82
C PHE A 416 -11.78 5.16 10.97
N ASN A 417 -11.69 3.83 11.01
CA ASN A 417 -10.77 3.07 10.16
C ASN A 417 -11.10 3.20 8.67
N LEU A 418 -12.37 3.39 8.30
CA LEU A 418 -12.77 3.72 6.94
C LEU A 418 -12.21 5.08 6.50
N ILE A 419 -12.36 6.13 7.33
CA ILE A 419 -11.80 7.46 7.04
C ILE A 419 -10.27 7.44 6.99
N ARG A 420 -9.61 6.69 7.88
CA ARG A 420 -8.15 6.49 7.84
C ARG A 420 -7.72 5.80 6.54
N SER A 421 -8.44 4.76 6.12
CA SER A 421 -8.16 4.04 4.86
C SER A 421 -8.29 4.96 3.65
N LEU A 422 -9.33 5.81 3.64
CA LEU A 422 -9.56 6.80 2.60
C LEU A 422 -8.41 7.84 2.52
N ARG A 423 -7.96 8.37 3.67
CA ARG A 423 -6.81 9.28 3.77
C ARG A 423 -5.50 8.61 3.33
N ASP A 424 -5.26 7.39 3.77
CA ASP A 424 -4.02 6.67 3.46
C ASP A 424 -3.96 6.34 1.95
N GLU A 425 -5.11 6.06 1.33
CA GLU A 425 -5.26 5.94 -0.13
C GLU A 425 -4.99 7.27 -0.85
N ALA A 426 -5.38 8.41 -0.27
CA ALA A 426 -5.08 9.75 -0.80
C ALA A 426 -3.58 10.02 -0.88
N HIS A 427 -2.89 9.84 0.24
CA HIS A 427 -1.44 9.95 0.26
C HIS A 427 -0.78 8.95 -0.69
N ARG A 428 -1.29 7.70 -0.78
CA ARG A 428 -0.74 6.69 -1.68
C ARG A 428 -0.85 7.13 -3.14
N PHE A 429 -2.01 7.64 -3.54
CA PHE A 429 -2.27 8.08 -4.90
C PHE A 429 -1.41 9.29 -5.30
N ALA A 430 -1.17 10.21 -4.35
CA ALA A 430 -0.28 11.33 -4.52
C ALA A 430 1.19 10.88 -4.64
N ARG A 431 1.68 10.04 -3.73
CA ARG A 431 3.05 9.50 -3.77
C ARG A 431 3.38 8.76 -5.07
N LYS A 432 2.44 7.96 -5.59
CA LYS A 432 2.60 7.25 -6.87
C LYS A 432 2.87 8.21 -8.03
N TYR A 433 2.27 9.40 -8.01
CA TYR A 433 2.47 10.41 -9.02
C TYR A 433 3.86 11.05 -8.93
N HIS A 434 4.32 11.38 -7.73
CA HIS A 434 5.65 11.93 -7.52
C HIS A 434 6.77 10.98 -7.95
N LEU A 435 6.62 9.68 -7.67
CA LEU A 435 7.55 8.66 -8.17
C LEU A 435 7.62 8.67 -9.70
N LEU A 436 6.47 8.78 -10.38
CA LEU A 436 6.40 8.83 -11.84
C LEU A 436 7.04 10.11 -12.42
N LEU A 437 6.80 11.27 -11.81
CA LEU A 437 7.43 12.53 -12.20
C LEU A 437 8.95 12.49 -12.01
N ARG A 438 9.42 11.89 -10.91
CA ARG A 438 10.86 11.76 -10.63
C ARG A 438 11.56 10.89 -11.66
N THR A 439 10.95 9.76 -12.05
CA THR A 439 11.51 8.91 -13.11
C THR A 439 11.57 9.63 -14.45
N LYS A 440 10.56 10.43 -14.80
CA LYS A 440 10.57 11.23 -16.05
C LYS A 440 11.66 12.29 -16.08
N ARG A 441 11.91 12.98 -14.96
CA ARG A 441 12.96 14.02 -14.86
C ARG A 441 14.39 13.49 -14.82
N MET A 442 14.58 12.20 -14.50
CA MET A 442 15.90 11.54 -14.57
C MET A 442 16.19 10.95 -15.95
N MET A 443 15.20 10.95 -16.85
CA MET A 443 15.30 10.45 -18.24
C MET A 443 15.36 11.58 -19.28
N LEU A 444 15.33 12.83 -18.82
CA LEU A 444 15.64 14.06 -19.56
C LEU A 444 16.90 14.63 -18.93
#